data_AF-A0A955Y9Z4-F1
#
_entry.id   AF-A0A955Y9Z4-F1
#
_cell.length_a   1.000
_cell.length_b   1.000
_cell.length_c   1.000
_cell.angle_alpha   90.00
_cell.angle_beta   90.00
_cell.angle_gamma   90.00
#
_symmetry.space_group_name_H-M   'P 1'
#
loop_
_entity.id
_entity.type
_entity.pdbx_description
1 polymer ?
#
loop_
_entity_poly.entity_id
_entity_poly.type
_entity_poly.pdbx_seq_one_letter_code
_entity_poly.pdbx_strand_id
1 'polypeptide(L)'
;LKPPAWATRTYLVDKNGNVVIDSDDNPATAKKYTSRPFPVDAIVHDLKDTPSGTRAISFEGKSYQATWARLEASGWTFVSLTPSGAGPER
;
A
#
# COMPACT_ATOMS: atom_id res chain seq x y z
N LEU A 1 -14.70 15.94 3.82
CA LEU A 1 -14.92 15.47 2.43
C LEU A 1 -14.44 14.03 2.37
N LYS A 2 -15.28 13.10 1.86
CA LYS A 2 -14.86 11.71 1.68
C LYS A 2 -13.95 11.67 0.42
N PRO A 3 -12.80 10.99 0.48
CA PRO A 3 -11.91 10.90 -0.67
C PRO A 3 -12.62 10.17 -1.81
N PRO A 4 -12.35 10.54 -3.08
CA PRO A 4 -12.95 9.85 -4.21
C PRO A 4 -12.47 8.40 -4.28
N ALA A 5 -13.29 7.51 -4.86
CA ALA A 5 -13.01 6.08 -4.93
C ALA A 5 -11.77 5.70 -5.77
N TRP A 6 -11.21 6.66 -6.51
CA TRP A 6 -9.98 6.53 -7.30
C TRP A 6 -8.72 7.01 -6.56
N ALA A 7 -8.84 7.45 -5.30
CA ALA A 7 -7.70 7.93 -4.54
C ALA A 7 -6.65 6.83 -4.34
N THR A 8 -5.41 7.14 -4.70
CA THR A 8 -4.25 6.31 -4.44
C THR A 8 -3.98 6.26 -2.94
N ARG A 9 -3.72 5.07 -2.40
CA ARG A 9 -3.29 4.90 -1.02
C ARG A 9 -1.79 4.68 -1.00
N THR A 10 -1.08 5.42 -0.15
CA THR A 10 0.37 5.29 -0.01
C THR A 10 0.72 4.84 1.39
N TYR A 11 1.72 3.98 1.47
CA TYR A 11 2.27 3.47 2.71
C TYR A 11 3.79 3.68 2.69
N LEU A 12 4.32 3.93 3.87
CA LEU A 12 5.75 3.79 4.13
C LEU A 12 5.92 2.60 5.05
N VAL A 13 6.74 1.64 4.64
CA VAL A 13 6.94 0.37 5.35
C VAL A 13 8.39 0.30 5.82
N ASP A 14 8.62 -0.07 7.07
CA ASP A 14 9.97 -0.25 7.61
C ASP A 14 10.64 -1.53 7.06
N LYS A 15 11.92 -1.69 7.35
CA LYS A 15 12.72 -2.86 6.93
C LYS A 15 12.20 -4.21 7.43
N ASN A 16 11.36 -4.22 8.47
CA ASN A 16 10.78 -5.44 9.05
C ASN A 16 9.45 -5.79 8.39
N GLY A 17 8.88 -4.89 7.58
CA GLY A 17 7.58 -5.05 6.93
C GLY A 17 6.42 -4.37 7.68
N ASN A 18 6.68 -3.50 8.66
CA ASN A 18 5.64 -2.78 9.38
C ASN A 18 5.36 -1.41 8.76
N VAL A 19 4.11 -1.01 8.71
CA VAL A 19 3.69 0.31 8.23
C VAL A 19 4.09 1.39 9.23
N VAL A 20 4.87 2.36 8.78
CA VAL A 20 5.21 3.59 9.51
C VAL A 20 4.20 4.69 9.20
N ILE A 21 3.82 4.82 7.93
CA ILE A 21 2.85 5.82 7.47
C ILE A 21 1.77 5.11 6.66
N ASP A 22 0.52 5.46 6.93
CA ASP A 22 -0.67 5.08 6.19
C ASP A 22 -1.35 6.37 5.74
N SER A 23 -1.29 6.65 4.43
CA SER A 23 -1.79 7.89 3.84
C SER A 23 -3.29 7.81 3.48
N ASP A 24 -4.04 6.83 4.00
CA ASP A 24 -5.48 6.74 3.71
C ASP A 24 -6.15 8.09 3.98
N ASP A 25 -6.78 8.66 2.95
CA ASP A 25 -7.37 9.98 3.01
C ASP A 25 -8.64 10.02 3.90
N ASN A 26 -9.10 8.87 4.40
CA ASN A 26 -10.18 8.80 5.37
C ASN A 26 -9.62 8.99 6.79
N PRO A 27 -9.84 10.14 7.46
CA PRO A 27 -9.27 10.40 8.79
C PRO A 27 -9.76 9.46 9.88
N ALA A 28 -10.90 8.78 9.70
CA ALA A 28 -11.38 7.77 10.64
C ALA A 28 -10.61 6.44 10.56
N THR A 29 -9.92 6.19 9.44
CA THR A 29 -9.13 4.97 9.19
C THR A 29 -7.67 5.25 8.88
N ALA A 30 -7.27 6.50 8.67
CA ALA A 30 -5.89 6.94 8.58
C ALA A 30 -5.18 6.46 9.85
N LYS A 31 -4.15 5.62 9.69
CA LYS A 31 -3.40 4.93 10.76
C LYS A 31 -3.96 3.59 11.22
N LYS A 32 -5.01 3.04 10.58
CA LYS A 32 -5.51 1.68 10.87
C LYS A 32 -4.37 0.66 10.82
N TYR A 33 -3.40 0.87 9.94
CA TYR A 33 -2.27 -0.03 9.73
C TYR A 33 -0.95 0.45 10.34
N THR A 34 -0.83 1.69 10.84
CA THR A 34 0.41 2.19 11.43
C THR A 34 0.87 1.30 12.59
N SER A 35 2.18 1.02 12.62
CA SER A 35 2.86 0.10 13.54
C SER A 35 2.38 -1.35 13.47
N ARG A 36 1.67 -1.73 12.40
CA ARG A 36 1.27 -3.11 12.11
C ARG A 36 1.99 -3.62 10.86
N PRO A 37 2.09 -4.95 10.65
CA PRO A 37 2.55 -5.50 9.39
C PRO A 37 1.78 -4.93 8.20
N PHE A 38 2.46 -4.74 7.07
CA PHE A 38 1.82 -4.30 5.84
C PHE A 38 0.69 -5.27 5.47
N PRO A 39 -0.54 -4.78 5.25
CA PRO A 39 -1.74 -5.62 5.32
C PRO A 39 -2.05 -6.41 4.04
N VAL A 40 -1.01 -6.68 3.23
CA VAL A 40 -1.09 -7.46 1.99
C VAL A 40 0.02 -8.50 2.01
N ASP A 41 -0.23 -9.61 2.70
CA ASP A 41 0.75 -10.68 2.90
C ASP A 41 1.39 -11.15 1.59
N ALA A 42 0.61 -11.19 0.52
CA ALA A 42 1.04 -11.62 -0.82
C ALA A 42 2.21 -10.82 -1.41
N ILE A 43 2.44 -9.57 -0.96
CA ILE A 43 3.55 -8.74 -1.44
C ILE A 43 4.61 -8.48 -0.38
N VAL A 44 4.41 -8.84 0.89
CA VAL A 44 5.39 -8.60 1.97
C VAL A 44 6.75 -9.23 1.68
N HIS A 45 6.75 -10.41 1.06
CA HIS A 45 7.97 -11.05 0.57
C HIS A 45 8.66 -10.21 -0.51
N ASP A 46 7.91 -9.77 -1.52
CA ASP A 46 8.43 -8.94 -2.61
C ASP A 46 9.03 -7.63 -2.07
N LEU A 47 8.38 -6.99 -1.08
CA LEU A 47 8.89 -5.78 -0.45
C LEU A 47 10.24 -5.97 0.26
N LYS A 48 10.63 -7.21 0.62
CA LYS A 48 11.91 -7.56 1.26
C LYS A 48 12.98 -7.98 0.27
N ASP A 49 12.62 -8.66 -0.80
CA ASP A 49 13.60 -9.25 -1.72
C ASP A 49 13.78 -8.46 -3.02
N THR A 50 12.77 -7.68 -3.41
CA THR A 50 12.84 -6.84 -4.62
C THR A 50 12.92 -5.36 -4.25
N PRO A 51 13.99 -4.65 -4.65
CA PRO A 51 14.14 -3.22 -4.35
C PRO A 51 13.01 -2.37 -4.94
N SER A 52 12.42 -2.77 -6.05
CA SER A 52 11.27 -2.10 -6.63
C SER A 52 10.46 -3.06 -7.49
N GLY A 53 9.18 -2.79 -7.66
CA GLY A 53 8.33 -3.61 -8.52
C GLY A 53 6.90 -3.12 -8.60
N THR A 54 6.10 -3.87 -9.35
CA THR A 54 4.67 -3.62 -9.51
C THR A 54 3.91 -4.94 -9.57
N ARG A 55 2.72 -5.00 -8.96
CA ARG A 55 1.90 -6.21 -8.90
C ARG A 55 0.42 -5.87 -8.72
N ALA A 56 -0.45 -6.58 -9.44
CA ALA A 56 -1.88 -6.54 -9.17
C ALA A 56 -2.20 -7.27 -7.87
N ILE A 57 -2.99 -6.64 -7.00
CA ILE A 57 -3.41 -7.19 -5.70
C ILE A 57 -4.89 -6.95 -5.44
N SER A 58 -5.45 -7.72 -4.50
CA SER A 58 -6.73 -7.43 -3.88
C SER A 58 -6.51 -6.98 -2.44
N PHE A 59 -7.08 -5.83 -2.06
CA PHE A 59 -6.94 -5.26 -0.72
C PHE A 59 -8.28 -4.65 -0.27
N GLU A 60 -8.75 -5.02 0.91
CA GLU A 60 -10.07 -4.61 1.44
C GLU A 60 -11.23 -4.79 0.42
N GLY A 61 -11.21 -5.88 -0.35
CA GLY A 61 -12.25 -6.19 -1.33
C GLY A 61 -12.20 -5.37 -2.62
N LYS A 62 -11.12 -4.62 -2.87
CA LYS A 62 -10.90 -3.86 -4.11
C LYS A 62 -9.61 -4.29 -4.79
N SER A 63 -9.58 -4.19 -6.11
CA SER A 63 -8.38 -4.44 -6.91
C SER A 63 -7.51 -3.17 -7.01
N TYR A 64 -6.21 -3.36 -6.83
CA TYR A 64 -5.20 -2.31 -6.98
C TYR A 64 -4.04 -2.80 -7.83
N GLN A 65 -3.37 -1.86 -8.49
CA GLN A 65 -1.98 -2.02 -8.87
C GLN A 65 -1.10 -1.51 -7.72
N ALA A 66 -0.44 -2.43 -7.02
CA ALA A 66 0.59 -2.09 -6.05
C ALA A 66 1.90 -1.78 -6.77
N THR A 67 2.54 -0.68 -6.42
CA THR A 67 3.89 -0.33 -6.88
C THR A 67 4.75 -0.01 -5.67
N TRP A 68 5.99 -0.46 -5.65
CA TRP A 68 6.89 -0.22 -4.53
C TRP A 68 8.30 0.12 -4.95
N ALA A 69 9.00 0.84 -4.06
CA ALA A 69 10.41 1.18 -4.19
C ALA A 69 11.07 1.30 -2.81
N ARG A 70 12.22 0.67 -2.64
CA ARG A 70 13.04 0.67 -1.43
C ARG A 70 13.96 1.88 -1.41
N LEU A 71 14.03 2.51 -0.26
CA LEU A 71 14.95 3.58 0.08
C LEU A 71 16.22 2.98 0.65
N GLU A 72 17.24 2.79 -0.20
CA GLU A 72 18.49 2.10 0.15
C GLU A 72 19.13 2.61 1.45
N ALA A 73 19.12 3.93 1.69
CA ALA A 73 19.72 4.53 2.88
C ALA A 73 19.06 4.13 4.22
N SER A 74 17.78 3.75 4.20
CA SER A 74 17.01 3.41 5.41
C SER A 74 16.53 1.96 5.45
N GLY A 75 16.52 1.28 4.30
CA GLY A 75 15.88 -0.02 4.11
C GLY A 75 14.35 0.03 4.17
N TRP A 76 13.74 1.21 4.19
CA TRP A 76 12.28 1.38 4.15
C TRP A 76 11.76 1.28 2.73
N THR A 77 10.48 0.97 2.56
CA THR A 77 9.86 0.80 1.25
C THR A 77 8.63 1.69 1.14
N PHE A 78 8.60 2.54 0.11
CA PHE A 78 7.37 3.21 -0.32
C PHE A 78 6.49 2.20 -1.06
N VAL A 79 5.21 2.18 -0.73
CA VAL A 79 4.21 1.36 -1.42
C VAL A 79 3.03 2.25 -1.82
N SER A 80 2.64 2.20 -3.08
CA SER A 80 1.50 2.91 -3.62
C SER A 80 0.48 1.91 -4.15
N LEU A 81 -0.75 1.99 -3.69
CA LEU A 81 -1.89 1.22 -4.16
C LEU A 81 -2.77 2.12 -5.02
N THR A 82 -2.64 1.97 -6.33
CA THR A 82 -3.46 2.71 -7.30
C THR A 82 -4.66 1.85 -7.68
N PRO A 83 -5.91 2.33 -7.52
CA PRO A 83 -7.09 1.56 -7.94
C PRO A 83 -6.99 1.16 -9.41
N SER A 84 -7.05 -0.13 -9.70
CA SER A 84 -6.91 -0.64 -11.06
C SER A 84 -8.26 -0.65 -11.78
N GLY A 85 -8.95 0.49 -11.85
CA GLY A 85 -10.05 0.79 -12.79
C GLY A 85 -11.31 -0.11 -12.82
N ALA A 86 -11.31 -1.30 -12.25
CA ALA A 86 -12.43 -2.23 -12.24
C ALA A 86 -13.17 -2.15 -10.89
N GLY A 87 -13.82 -1.02 -10.63
CA GLY A 87 -15.03 -0.99 -9.81
C GLY A 87 -16.24 -1.20 -10.73
N PRO A 88 -17.35 -1.79 -10.24
CA PRO A 88 -18.31 -2.51 -11.08
C PRO A 88 -18.77 -1.64 -12.25
N GLU A 89 -18.65 -2.18 -13.48
CA GLU A 89 -19.47 -1.70 -14.59
C GLU A 89 -20.91 -1.67 -14.10
N ARG A 90 -21.58 -0.54 -14.36
CA ARG A 90 -23.00 -0.35 -14.09
C ARG A 90 -23.84 -1.32 -14.90
#